data_AF-A0AAW8YGL3-F1
#
_entry.id   AF-A0AAW8YGL3-F1
#
_cell.length_a   1.000
_cell.length_b   1.000
_cell.length_c   1.000
_cell.angle_alpha   90.00
_cell.angle_beta   90.00
_cell.angle_gamma   90.00
#
_symmetry.space_group_name_H-M   'P 1'
#
loop_
_entity.id
_entity.type
_entity.pdbx_description
1 polymer ?
#
loop_
_entity_poly.entity_id
_entity_poly.type
_entity_poly.pdbx_seq_one_letter_code
_entity_poly.pdbx_strand_id
1 'polypeptide(L)'
;MDIKKLMHMLDKQEWIVENAGDDGTGATIEMGQNQGILILQLNPNGKVSFPTRMGFLPPEYCNWQFNEAQQLVELMDKDYQITTSFSLPQKEGLHLIMREHNPQGISRRLITRPKLFKEIRKPIIPAPQLAAGKMILTKNYQPDSKIGKVAKNNVLGVHRIQNDLKHLAGVNEILNYLIEHSALEEIAVISDENLQDNPFVKLDRSKIRVNSSLTILVASRALLIELLGQVLIEAYHQAFENQIMQDEDVPVSIKDTLETKFKDRVQWI
;
A
#
# COMPACT_ATOMS: atom_id res chain seq x y z
N MET A 1 29.62 14.96 -6.69
CA MET A 1 28.59 14.20 -7.42
C MET A 1 28.15 15.06 -8.60
N ASP A 2 28.06 14.49 -9.80
CA ASP A 2 27.62 15.22 -11.00
C ASP A 2 26.09 15.42 -11.01
N ILE A 3 25.62 16.52 -11.61
CA ILE A 3 24.20 16.91 -11.66
C ILE A 3 23.34 15.82 -12.30
N LYS A 4 23.83 15.10 -13.32
CA LYS A 4 23.08 14.00 -13.95
C LYS A 4 22.81 12.85 -12.95
N LYS A 5 23.79 12.56 -12.09
CA LYS A 5 23.67 11.53 -11.05
C LYS A 5 22.73 11.98 -9.94
N LEU A 6 22.78 13.26 -9.55
CA LEU A 6 21.83 13.85 -8.62
C LEU A 6 20.40 13.82 -9.20
N MET A 7 20.20 14.19 -10.46
CA MET A 7 18.89 14.18 -11.12
C MET A 7 18.31 12.78 -11.16
N HIS A 8 19.12 11.75 -11.41
CA HIS A 8 18.64 10.37 -11.32
C HIS A 8 18.16 9.97 -9.91
N MET A 9 18.65 10.63 -8.86
CA MET A 9 18.24 10.39 -7.47
C MET A 9 17.02 11.22 -7.05
N LEU A 10 16.87 12.44 -7.58
CA LEU A 10 15.79 13.36 -7.24
C LEU A 10 14.54 13.18 -8.11
N ASP A 11 14.71 12.79 -9.39
CA ASP A 11 13.62 12.70 -10.36
C ASP A 11 12.52 11.72 -9.89
N LYS A 12 11.26 12.18 -10.02
CA LYS A 12 10.05 11.43 -9.66
C LYS A 12 10.01 10.94 -8.21
N GLN A 13 10.66 11.66 -7.29
CA GLN A 13 10.56 11.40 -5.85
C GLN A 13 9.65 12.42 -5.17
N GLU A 14 8.87 11.94 -4.22
CA GLU A 14 8.10 12.75 -3.28
C GLU A 14 8.89 12.88 -1.98
N TRP A 15 9.14 14.11 -1.56
CA TRP A 15 9.93 14.43 -0.37
C TRP A 15 9.02 14.98 0.72
N ILE A 16 8.94 14.27 1.84
CA ILE A 16 8.22 14.71 3.02
C ILE A 16 9.12 15.65 3.83
N VAL A 17 8.59 16.79 4.24
CA VAL A 17 9.29 17.73 5.11
C VAL A 17 9.04 17.37 6.56
N GLU A 18 10.11 17.15 7.33
CA GLU A 18 10.05 16.83 8.75
C GLU A 18 10.94 17.77 9.57
N ASN A 19 10.54 18.03 10.81
CA ASN A 19 11.43 18.53 11.85
C ASN A 19 12.29 17.36 12.35
N ALA A 20 13.61 17.53 12.40
CA ALA A 20 14.51 16.52 12.92
C ALA A 20 14.49 16.52 14.46
N GLY A 21 14.40 15.32 15.05
CA GLY A 21 14.58 15.07 16.47
C GLY A 21 16.04 14.78 16.82
N ASP A 22 16.41 15.03 18.08
CA ASP A 22 17.79 14.91 18.57
C ASP A 22 18.35 13.47 18.55
N ASP A 23 17.47 12.47 18.53
CA ASP A 23 17.78 11.03 18.48
C ASP A 23 17.83 10.46 17.06
N GLY A 24 17.73 11.31 16.04
CA GLY A 24 17.64 10.89 14.64
C GLY A 24 16.23 10.49 14.19
N THR A 25 15.21 10.60 15.05
CA THR A 25 13.80 10.56 14.63
C THR A 25 13.38 11.89 14.01
N GLY A 26 12.14 11.99 13.54
CA GLY A 26 11.63 13.24 12.97
C GLY A 26 10.11 13.28 13.00
N ALA A 27 9.58 14.48 13.15
CA ALA A 27 8.16 14.75 13.18
C ALA A 27 7.75 15.44 11.89
N THR A 28 6.80 14.83 11.17
CA THR A 28 6.23 15.40 9.95
C THR A 28 5.63 16.77 10.22
N ILE A 29 5.91 17.73 9.33
CA ILE A 29 5.26 19.03 9.39
C ILE A 29 3.84 18.88 8.86
N GLU A 30 2.86 19.03 9.77
CA GLU A 30 1.43 19.00 9.45
C GLU A 30 0.91 20.42 9.17
N MET A 31 0.06 20.56 8.17
CA MET A 31 -0.59 21.81 7.78
C MET A 31 -2.08 21.81 8.20
N GLY A 32 -2.46 22.80 9.00
CA GLY A 32 -3.83 22.98 9.50
C GLY A 32 -4.21 22.02 10.64
N GLN A 33 -5.46 22.08 11.09
CA GLN A 33 -5.98 21.24 12.18
C GLN A 33 -6.25 19.77 11.76
N ASN A 34 -6.08 19.42 10.48
CA ASN A 34 -6.51 18.15 9.87
C ASN A 34 -5.36 17.27 9.33
N GLN A 35 -4.18 17.25 9.96
CA GLN A 35 -3.11 16.26 9.68
C GLN A 35 -2.55 16.26 8.24
N GLY A 36 -2.65 17.35 7.48
CA GLY A 36 -2.15 17.42 6.10
C GLY A 36 -0.63 17.42 6.04
N ILE A 37 0.01 16.55 5.27
CA ILE A 37 1.48 16.44 5.20
C ILE A 37 2.02 17.29 4.04
N LEU A 38 3.10 18.05 4.28
CA LEU A 38 3.80 18.78 3.21
C LEU A 38 4.71 17.84 2.40
N ILE A 39 4.42 17.74 1.09
CA ILE A 39 5.18 16.91 0.14
C ILE A 39 5.69 17.77 -1.01
N LEU A 40 6.99 17.67 -1.31
CA LEU A 40 7.68 18.41 -2.37
C LEU A 40 8.12 17.48 -3.51
N GLN A 41 8.10 17.98 -4.74
CA GLN A 41 8.72 17.35 -5.91
C GLN A 41 9.71 18.33 -6.55
N LEU A 42 10.98 17.92 -6.64
CA LEU A 42 12.05 18.71 -7.24
C LEU A 42 12.18 18.37 -8.73
N ASN A 43 11.65 19.21 -9.60
CA ASN A 43 11.60 18.90 -11.03
C ASN A 43 12.92 19.22 -11.74
N PRO A 44 13.30 18.49 -12.79
CA PRO A 44 14.54 18.74 -13.54
C PRO A 44 14.68 20.15 -14.14
N ASN A 45 13.57 20.87 -14.28
CA ASN A 45 13.54 22.25 -14.78
C ASN A 45 13.80 23.31 -13.70
N GLY A 46 14.17 22.91 -12.48
CA GLY A 46 14.44 23.81 -11.36
C GLY A 46 13.20 24.31 -10.61
N LYS A 47 11.99 23.86 -10.97
CA LYS A 47 10.75 24.20 -10.24
C LYS A 47 10.42 23.17 -9.18
N VAL A 48 9.87 23.62 -8.06
CA VAL A 48 9.24 22.75 -7.07
C VAL A 48 7.75 22.62 -7.39
N SER A 49 7.23 21.39 -7.38
CA SER A 49 5.80 21.12 -7.50
C SER A 49 5.29 20.34 -6.29
N PHE A 50 3.97 20.30 -6.15
CA PHE A 50 3.27 19.64 -5.06
C PHE A 50 2.28 18.63 -5.66
N PRO A 51 2.26 17.38 -5.16
CA PRO A 51 1.43 16.31 -5.76
C PRO A 51 -0.07 16.48 -5.49
N THR A 52 -0.44 17.29 -4.49
CA THR A 52 -1.82 17.59 -4.15
C THR A 52 -2.16 19.05 -4.44
N ARG A 53 -3.44 19.33 -4.72
CA ARG A 53 -3.92 20.71 -4.85
C ARG A 53 -3.95 21.35 -3.47
N MET A 54 -2.97 22.20 -3.17
CA MET A 54 -2.93 22.95 -1.92
C MET A 54 -3.56 24.34 -2.11
N GLY A 55 -4.38 24.76 -1.15
CA GLY A 55 -4.95 26.12 -1.13
C GLY A 55 -3.93 27.21 -0.74
N PHE A 56 -2.71 26.80 -0.38
CA PHE A 56 -1.60 27.66 -0.03
C PHE A 56 -0.30 27.03 -0.55
N LEU A 57 0.60 27.86 -1.10
CA LEU A 57 1.93 27.44 -1.56
C LEU A 57 2.97 28.08 -0.63
N PRO A 58 3.78 27.30 0.10
CA PRO A 58 4.82 27.85 0.94
C PRO A 58 5.81 28.67 0.09
N PRO A 59 6.01 29.97 0.39
CA PRO A 59 6.87 30.83 -0.41
C PRO A 59 8.32 30.36 -0.41
N GLU A 60 8.75 29.63 0.61
CA GLU A 60 10.10 29.10 0.73
C GLU A 60 10.44 27.93 -0.20
N TYR A 61 9.45 27.33 -0.89
CA TYR A 61 9.63 26.13 -1.73
C TYR A 61 9.08 26.33 -3.15
N CYS A 62 9.55 27.36 -3.87
CA CYS A 62 9.10 27.65 -5.23
C CYS A 62 10.03 27.06 -6.30
N ASN A 63 11.34 27.26 -6.13
CA ASN A 63 12.36 26.84 -7.07
C ASN A 63 13.48 26.09 -6.35
N TRP A 64 14.32 25.38 -7.09
CA TRP A 64 15.48 24.70 -6.54
C TRP A 64 16.65 24.67 -7.54
N GLN A 65 17.87 24.61 -7.03
CA GLN A 65 19.09 24.45 -7.82
C GLN A 65 20.10 23.54 -7.13
N PHE A 66 21.11 23.09 -7.89
CA PHE A 66 22.24 22.35 -7.36
C PHE A 66 23.49 23.22 -7.35
N ASN A 67 24.00 23.50 -6.17
CA ASN A 67 25.29 24.16 -5.99
C ASN A 67 26.40 23.11 -6.06
N GLU A 68 27.02 22.98 -7.23
CA GLU A 68 28.06 21.98 -7.48
C GLU A 68 29.32 22.20 -6.65
N ALA A 69 29.70 23.45 -6.38
CA ALA A 69 30.91 23.75 -5.63
C ALA A 69 30.80 23.30 -4.17
N GLN A 70 29.63 23.52 -3.56
CA GLN A 70 29.38 23.18 -2.15
C GLN A 70 28.68 21.82 -1.97
N GLN A 71 28.24 21.19 -3.07
CA GLN A 71 27.49 19.94 -3.07
C GLN A 71 26.17 20.04 -2.26
N LEU A 72 25.42 21.13 -2.47
CA LEU A 72 24.17 21.43 -1.77
C LEU A 72 22.99 21.51 -2.73
N VAL A 73 21.83 21.05 -2.26
CA VAL A 73 20.53 21.30 -2.91
C VAL A 73 19.94 22.55 -2.28
N GLU A 74 19.78 23.61 -3.07
CA GLU A 74 19.30 24.90 -2.58
C GLU A 74 17.86 25.11 -2.99
N LEU A 75 16.99 25.43 -2.03
CA LEU A 75 15.62 25.83 -2.28
C LEU A 75 15.54 27.35 -2.31
N MET A 76 14.66 27.86 -3.16
CA MET A 76 14.53 29.27 -3.44
C MET A 76 13.06 29.70 -3.45
N ASP A 77 12.85 30.97 -3.14
CA ASP A 77 11.54 31.60 -3.26
C ASP A 77 11.18 31.95 -4.72
N LYS A 78 10.07 32.65 -4.88
CA LYS A 78 9.56 33.14 -6.18
C LYS A 78 10.50 34.14 -6.87
N ASP A 79 11.37 34.80 -6.11
CA ASP A 79 12.30 35.84 -6.56
C ASP A 79 13.73 35.26 -6.72
N TYR A 80 13.86 33.92 -6.70
CA TYR A 80 15.11 33.16 -6.81
C TYR A 80 16.12 33.46 -5.70
N GLN A 81 15.67 33.94 -4.55
CA GLN A 81 16.52 34.06 -3.37
C GLN A 81 16.59 32.72 -2.64
N ILE A 82 17.80 32.32 -2.24
CA ILE A 82 18.02 31.08 -1.50
C ILE A 82 17.39 31.21 -0.11
N THR A 83 16.43 30.34 0.19
CA THR A 83 15.70 30.31 1.46
C THR A 83 16.26 29.28 2.42
N THR A 84 16.71 28.15 1.90
CA THR A 84 17.36 27.08 2.67
C THR A 84 18.20 26.19 1.76
N SER A 85 19.12 25.44 2.36
CA SER A 85 20.00 24.52 1.65
C SER A 85 20.00 23.17 2.35
N PHE A 86 20.09 22.09 1.59
CA PHE A 86 20.10 20.72 2.08
C PHE A 86 21.34 19.98 1.58
N SER A 87 21.80 19.01 2.37
CA SER A 87 22.84 18.08 1.97
C SER A 87 22.40 17.22 0.79
N LEU A 88 23.36 16.60 0.10
CA LEU A 88 23.05 15.55 -0.87
C LEU A 88 22.24 14.42 -0.20
N PRO A 89 21.38 13.71 -0.96
CA PRO A 89 20.64 12.58 -0.41
C PRO A 89 21.58 11.48 0.07
N GLN A 90 21.44 11.11 1.34
CA GLN A 90 22.17 10.02 1.98
C GLN A 90 21.21 8.86 2.28
N LYS A 91 21.69 7.63 2.10
CA LYS A 91 20.88 6.44 2.31
C LYS A 91 20.99 5.97 3.76
N GLU A 92 19.87 5.92 4.44
CA GLU A 92 19.77 5.46 5.82
C GLU A 92 18.61 4.46 5.94
N GLY A 93 18.96 3.19 6.09
CA GLY A 93 17.99 2.10 6.04
C GLY A 93 17.21 2.05 4.71
N LEU A 94 15.90 2.26 4.79
CA LEU A 94 14.97 2.31 3.64
C LEU A 94 14.75 3.72 3.08
N HIS A 95 15.33 4.75 3.72
CA HIS A 95 15.11 6.15 3.38
C HIS A 95 16.29 6.72 2.58
N LEU A 96 16.00 7.70 1.73
CA LEU A 96 16.97 8.75 1.38
C LEU A 96 16.61 9.98 2.19
N ILE A 97 17.61 10.55 2.84
CA ILE A 97 17.47 11.70 3.72
C ILE A 97 18.38 12.81 3.22
N MET A 98 17.84 14.02 3.07
CA MET A 98 18.61 15.25 2.94
C MET A 98 18.41 16.07 4.21
N ARG A 99 19.49 16.52 4.84
CA ARG A 99 19.44 17.30 6.08
C ARG A 99 19.68 18.76 5.78
N GLU A 100 18.98 19.65 6.46
CA GLU A 100 19.18 21.09 6.33
C GLU A 100 20.62 21.46 6.73
N HIS A 101 21.24 22.30 5.91
CA HIS A 101 22.58 22.82 6.11
C HIS A 101 22.49 24.17 6.83
N ASN A 102 23.17 24.29 7.97
CA ASN A 102 23.17 25.48 8.84
C ASN A 102 21.76 25.96 9.23
N PRO A 103 20.94 25.12 9.89
CA PRO A 103 19.59 25.48 10.28
C PRO A 103 19.57 26.67 11.24
N GLN A 104 18.63 27.60 11.03
CA GLN A 104 18.32 28.68 11.96
C GLN A 104 17.09 28.30 12.78
N GLY A 105 17.30 27.59 13.90
CA GLY A 105 16.21 27.09 14.76
C GLY A 105 16.04 25.58 14.69
N ILE A 106 14.80 25.10 14.59
CA ILE A 106 14.50 23.66 14.50
C ILE A 106 15.03 23.13 13.17
N SER A 107 15.93 22.16 13.24
CA SER A 107 16.54 21.54 12.07
C SER A 107 15.51 20.79 11.25
N ARG A 108 15.49 21.00 9.93
CA ARG A 108 14.60 20.27 9.02
C ARG A 108 15.33 19.16 8.26
N ARG A 109 14.55 18.20 7.80
CA ARG A 109 15.02 17.15 6.88
C ARG A 109 13.97 16.86 5.82
N LEU A 110 14.45 16.51 4.63
CA LEU A 110 13.64 15.97 3.55
C LEU A 110 13.85 14.46 3.52
N ILE A 111 12.77 13.71 3.64
CA ILE A 111 12.80 12.25 3.59
C ILE A 111 12.00 11.76 2.40
N THR A 112 12.59 10.84 1.67
CA THR A 112 11.85 10.01 0.72
C THR A 112 12.16 8.53 0.94
N ARG A 113 11.32 7.67 0.38
CA ARG A 113 11.45 6.21 0.41
C ARG A 113 11.67 5.73 -1.01
N PRO A 114 12.89 5.83 -1.56
CA PRO A 114 13.14 5.59 -2.97
C PRO A 114 13.04 4.11 -3.34
N LYS A 115 13.25 3.22 -2.37
CA LYS A 115 12.99 1.79 -2.53
C LYS A 115 11.50 1.50 -2.65
N LEU A 116 10.61 2.27 -2.02
CA LEU A 116 9.18 2.15 -2.27
C LEU A 116 8.82 2.70 -3.66
N PHE A 117 9.31 3.86 -4.10
CA PHE A 117 8.85 4.45 -5.37
C PHE A 117 9.46 3.89 -6.67
N LYS A 118 10.72 3.39 -6.68
CA LYS A 118 11.24 2.67 -7.87
C LYS A 118 10.60 1.29 -8.05
N GLU A 119 10.05 0.72 -6.97
CA GLU A 119 9.32 -0.55 -7.00
C GLU A 119 7.79 -0.35 -6.89
N ILE A 120 7.26 0.88 -6.80
CA ILE A 120 5.82 1.13 -7.02
C ILE A 120 5.43 0.98 -8.52
N ARG A 121 6.41 0.84 -9.44
CA ARG A 121 6.17 0.28 -10.79
C ARG A 121 6.62 -1.19 -10.98
N LYS A 122 7.05 -1.86 -9.92
CA LYS A 122 7.27 -3.31 -9.87
C LYS A 122 6.90 -3.75 -8.47
N PRO A 123 5.65 -4.16 -8.21
CA PRO A 123 5.16 -4.38 -6.86
C PRO A 123 6.23 -5.12 -6.05
N ILE A 124 6.80 -4.46 -5.04
CA ILE A 124 7.49 -5.21 -3.98
C ILE A 124 6.37 -5.91 -3.26
N ILE A 125 6.09 -7.10 -3.74
CA ILE A 125 5.51 -8.14 -2.92
C ILE A 125 6.55 -8.30 -1.82
N PRO A 126 6.26 -7.94 -0.55
CA PRO A 126 7.10 -8.44 0.53
C PRO A 126 7.13 -9.95 0.33
N ALA A 127 8.29 -10.52 -0.01
CA ALA A 127 8.40 -11.96 -0.13
C ALA A 127 7.91 -12.54 1.21
N PRO A 128 6.79 -13.27 1.24
CA PRO A 128 6.43 -13.95 2.46
C PRO A 128 7.46 -15.06 2.61
N GLN A 129 8.43 -14.88 3.51
CA GLN A 129 9.08 -16.04 4.13
C GLN A 129 8.14 -16.70 5.15
N LEU A 130 6.88 -16.90 4.74
CA LEU A 130 5.82 -17.54 5.48
C LEU A 130 5.20 -18.56 4.51
N ALA A 131 5.59 -19.83 4.70
CA ALA A 131 5.13 -21.04 4.02
C ALA A 131 4.67 -20.90 2.55
N ALA A 132 5.55 -21.16 1.58
CA ALA A 132 5.19 -21.61 0.23
C ALA A 132 4.08 -20.80 -0.51
N GLY A 133 3.96 -19.49 -0.26
CA GLY A 133 2.93 -18.65 -0.88
C GLY A 133 1.52 -18.82 -0.29
N LYS A 134 1.38 -19.31 0.96
CA LYS A 134 0.10 -19.49 1.65
C LYS A 134 -0.27 -18.27 2.50
N MET A 135 -1.50 -17.77 2.37
CA MET A 135 -1.96 -16.58 3.09
C MET A 135 -3.39 -16.69 3.60
N ILE A 136 -3.62 -16.36 4.87
CA ILE A 136 -4.95 -16.20 5.46
C ILE A 136 -5.36 -14.72 5.38
N LEU A 137 -6.56 -14.44 4.85
CA LEU A 137 -7.18 -13.12 4.85
C LEU A 137 -8.34 -13.13 5.85
N THR A 138 -8.30 -12.27 6.86
CA THR A 138 -9.35 -12.24 7.90
C THR A 138 -9.50 -10.86 8.55
N LYS A 139 -10.71 -10.48 8.94
CA LYS A 139 -10.99 -9.17 9.55
C LYS A 139 -10.60 -9.10 11.04
N ASN A 140 -10.81 -10.20 11.76
CA ASN A 140 -10.72 -10.28 13.22
C ASN A 140 -9.42 -10.97 13.68
N TYR A 141 -8.28 -10.55 13.12
CA TYR A 141 -6.98 -11.10 13.52
C TYR A 141 -6.46 -10.49 14.82
N GLN A 142 -6.15 -11.34 15.79
CA GLN A 142 -5.35 -11.03 16.97
C GLN A 142 -4.30 -12.14 17.17
N PRO A 143 -3.05 -11.83 17.54
CA PRO A 143 -1.99 -12.84 17.69
C PRO A 143 -2.34 -13.99 18.65
N ASP A 144 -3.09 -13.70 19.71
CA ASP A 144 -3.47 -14.68 20.74
C ASP A 144 -4.79 -15.42 20.44
N SER A 145 -5.45 -15.11 19.32
CA SER A 145 -6.69 -15.76 18.90
C SER A 145 -6.46 -17.20 18.43
N LYS A 146 -7.54 -17.96 18.23
CA LYS A 146 -7.46 -19.31 17.64
C LYS A 146 -6.77 -19.28 16.26
N ILE A 147 -7.12 -18.31 15.41
CA ILE A 147 -6.46 -18.08 14.12
C ILE A 147 -4.97 -17.77 14.30
N GLY A 148 -4.62 -16.92 15.28
CA GLY A 148 -3.22 -16.61 15.61
C GLY A 148 -2.40 -17.85 16.00
N LYS A 149 -2.99 -18.75 16.81
CA LYS A 149 -2.38 -20.04 17.16
C LYS A 149 -2.20 -20.94 15.95
N VAL A 150 -3.23 -21.07 15.09
CA VAL A 150 -3.14 -21.86 13.85
C VAL A 150 -2.06 -21.32 12.93
N ALA A 151 -2.02 -20.00 12.72
CA ALA A 151 -1.04 -19.35 11.87
C ALA A 151 0.38 -19.55 12.38
N LYS A 152 0.62 -19.38 13.69
CA LYS A 152 1.92 -19.60 14.33
C LYS A 152 2.38 -21.05 14.22
N ASN A 153 1.51 -22.01 14.54
CA ASN A 153 1.85 -23.43 14.57
C ASN A 153 2.16 -23.99 13.16
N ASN A 154 1.58 -23.39 12.11
CA ASN A 154 1.75 -23.82 10.72
C ASN A 154 2.62 -22.87 9.89
N VAL A 155 3.21 -21.84 10.51
CA VAL A 155 4.06 -20.82 9.87
C VAL A 155 3.36 -20.15 8.66
N LEU A 156 2.09 -19.77 8.86
CA LEU A 156 1.25 -19.19 7.80
C LEU A 156 1.25 -17.66 7.88
N GLY A 157 1.21 -17.01 6.71
CA GLY A 157 0.97 -15.59 6.62
C GLY A 157 -0.47 -15.25 6.97
N VAL A 158 -0.68 -14.12 7.66
CA VAL A 158 -2.01 -13.56 7.90
C VAL A 158 -2.00 -12.09 7.48
N HIS A 159 -2.96 -11.71 6.64
CA HIS A 159 -3.25 -10.34 6.29
C HIS A 159 -4.63 -9.95 6.83
N ARG A 160 -4.68 -8.81 7.51
CA ARG A 160 -5.91 -8.29 8.08
C ARG A 160 -6.65 -7.45 7.05
N ILE A 161 -7.86 -7.86 6.71
CA ILE A 161 -8.76 -7.11 5.84
C ILE A 161 -9.69 -6.21 6.66
N GLN A 162 -10.20 -5.13 6.08
CA GLN A 162 -11.10 -4.18 6.73
C GLN A 162 -12.57 -4.50 6.47
N ASN A 163 -12.86 -4.98 5.26
CA ASN A 163 -14.20 -5.27 4.78
C ASN A 163 -14.41 -6.78 4.65
N ASP A 164 -15.65 -7.22 4.75
CA ASP A 164 -15.98 -8.64 4.57
C ASP A 164 -16.34 -8.97 3.11
N LEU A 165 -16.27 -10.26 2.78
CA LEU A 165 -16.56 -10.79 1.45
C LEU A 165 -18.03 -10.65 1.02
N LYS A 166 -18.94 -10.23 1.90
CA LYS A 166 -20.36 -10.03 1.58
C LYS A 166 -20.63 -8.64 1.00
N HIS A 167 -19.61 -7.79 0.98
CA HIS A 167 -19.69 -6.42 0.49
C HIS A 167 -18.71 -6.18 -0.66
N LEU A 168 -19.10 -5.33 -1.61
CA LEU A 168 -18.29 -4.99 -2.78
C LEU A 168 -16.90 -4.43 -2.40
N ALA A 169 -16.84 -3.65 -1.32
CA ALA A 169 -15.58 -3.15 -0.76
C ALA A 169 -14.62 -4.27 -0.35
N GLY A 170 -15.11 -5.36 0.26
CA GLY A 170 -14.26 -6.49 0.66
C GLY A 170 -13.84 -7.37 -0.50
N VAL A 171 -14.70 -7.54 -1.51
CA VAL A 171 -14.31 -8.21 -2.76
C VAL A 171 -13.21 -7.44 -3.47
N ASN A 172 -13.33 -6.11 -3.58
CA ASN A 172 -12.30 -5.25 -4.17
C ASN A 172 -11.00 -5.24 -3.38
N GLU A 173 -11.07 -5.13 -2.05
CA GLU A 173 -9.90 -5.17 -1.16
C GLU A 173 -9.10 -6.45 -1.36
N ILE A 174 -9.78 -7.60 -1.34
CA ILE A 174 -9.12 -8.90 -1.52
C ILE A 174 -8.59 -9.04 -2.95
N LEU A 175 -9.35 -8.67 -3.97
CA LEU A 175 -8.89 -8.76 -5.36
C LEU A 175 -7.62 -7.93 -5.59
N ASN A 176 -7.60 -6.68 -5.11
CA ASN A 176 -6.44 -5.80 -5.21
C ASN A 176 -5.23 -6.41 -4.49
N TYR A 177 -5.43 -6.94 -3.29
CA TYR A 177 -4.37 -7.64 -2.56
C TYR A 177 -3.78 -8.79 -3.36
N LEU A 178 -4.61 -9.63 -4.00
CA LEU A 178 -4.13 -10.74 -4.82
C LEU A 178 -3.40 -10.29 -6.10
N ILE A 179 -3.86 -9.21 -6.73
CA ILE A 179 -3.19 -8.61 -7.90
C ILE A 179 -1.80 -8.12 -7.49
N GLU A 180 -1.71 -7.42 -6.36
CA GLU A 180 -0.47 -6.86 -5.82
C GLU A 180 0.52 -7.95 -5.39
N HIS A 181 0.03 -9.12 -4.95
CA HIS A 181 0.86 -10.20 -4.38
C HIS A 181 0.93 -11.44 -5.29
N SER A 182 1.64 -11.33 -6.41
CA SER A 182 1.80 -12.42 -7.40
C SER A 182 2.51 -13.69 -6.89
N ALA A 183 3.22 -13.62 -5.77
CA ALA A 183 3.92 -14.76 -5.17
C ALA A 183 3.01 -15.67 -4.32
N LEU A 184 1.73 -15.29 -4.13
CA LEU A 184 0.77 -16.13 -3.42
C LEU A 184 0.32 -17.30 -4.31
N GLU A 185 0.29 -18.50 -3.73
CA GLU A 185 -0.14 -19.73 -4.40
C GLU A 185 -1.53 -20.15 -3.93
N GLU A 186 -1.76 -20.19 -2.62
CA GLU A 186 -3.01 -20.62 -1.98
C GLU A 186 -3.47 -19.60 -0.96
N ILE A 187 -4.76 -19.25 -1.00
CA ILE A 187 -5.34 -18.23 -0.14
C ILE A 187 -6.55 -18.80 0.58
N ALA A 188 -6.62 -18.54 1.87
CA ALA A 188 -7.78 -18.83 2.71
C ALA A 188 -8.42 -17.51 3.16
N VAL A 189 -9.65 -17.24 2.75
CA VAL A 189 -10.44 -16.13 3.31
C VAL A 189 -11.31 -16.68 4.42
N ILE A 190 -11.13 -16.14 5.62
CA ILE A 190 -11.71 -16.69 6.85
C ILE A 190 -12.41 -15.58 7.63
N SER A 191 -13.72 -15.75 7.82
CA SER A 191 -14.52 -14.99 8.77
C SER A 191 -14.93 -15.82 10.00
N ASP A 192 -14.61 -17.11 10.01
CA ASP A 192 -14.82 -17.98 11.17
C ASP A 192 -13.75 -17.73 12.27
N GLU A 193 -14.20 -17.18 13.40
CA GLU A 193 -13.34 -16.93 14.56
C GLU A 193 -12.88 -18.21 15.28
N ASN A 194 -13.51 -19.35 14.97
CA ASN A 194 -13.27 -20.64 15.61
C ASN A 194 -12.41 -21.60 14.80
N LEU A 195 -11.63 -21.12 13.83
CA LEU A 195 -10.67 -21.95 13.08
C LEU A 195 -9.74 -22.74 14.01
N GLN A 196 -9.83 -24.07 13.98
CA GLN A 196 -9.01 -24.96 14.83
C GLN A 196 -7.86 -25.62 14.06
N ASP A 197 -8.08 -25.88 12.78
CA ASP A 197 -7.15 -26.65 11.93
C ASP A 197 -6.52 -25.78 10.85
N ASN A 198 -5.41 -26.28 10.29
CA ASN A 198 -4.78 -25.67 9.13
C ASN A 198 -5.77 -25.68 7.94
N PRO A 199 -6.17 -24.52 7.39
CA PRO A 199 -7.13 -24.47 6.28
C PRO A 199 -6.54 -25.02 4.98
N PHE A 200 -5.21 -25.06 4.86
CA PHE A 200 -4.46 -25.50 3.68
C PHE A 200 -4.13 -26.99 3.70
N VAL A 201 -5.17 -27.83 3.64
CA VAL A 201 -4.99 -29.26 3.28
C VAL A 201 -4.80 -29.41 1.77
N LYS A 202 -4.25 -30.55 1.34
CA LYS A 202 -3.93 -30.83 -0.07
C LYS A 202 -5.14 -30.52 -0.97
N LEU A 203 -5.04 -29.41 -1.69
CA LEU A 203 -6.09 -28.88 -2.56
C LEU A 203 -5.76 -29.26 -4.00
N ASP A 204 -6.74 -29.76 -4.74
CA ASP A 204 -6.68 -29.70 -6.20
C ASP A 204 -6.69 -28.22 -6.60
N ARG A 205 -5.62 -27.73 -7.22
CA ARG A 205 -5.46 -26.31 -7.60
C ARG A 205 -6.57 -25.79 -8.52
N SER A 206 -7.39 -26.68 -9.10
CA SER A 206 -8.58 -26.37 -9.91
C SER A 206 -9.89 -26.25 -9.11
N LYS A 207 -9.87 -26.53 -7.81
CA LYS A 207 -11.02 -26.50 -6.91
C LYS A 207 -10.99 -25.35 -5.90
N ILE A 208 -12.16 -24.85 -5.55
CA ILE A 208 -12.45 -23.89 -4.48
C ILE A 208 -13.08 -24.68 -3.34
N ARG A 209 -12.39 -24.80 -2.21
CA ARG A 209 -12.96 -25.40 -1.00
C ARG A 209 -13.70 -24.36 -0.21
N VAL A 210 -14.95 -24.63 0.12
CA VAL A 210 -15.79 -23.65 0.81
C VAL A 210 -16.75 -24.35 1.75
N ASN A 211 -16.90 -23.82 2.96
CA ASN A 211 -17.88 -24.37 3.90
C ASN A 211 -19.29 -23.87 3.58
N SER A 212 -20.30 -24.60 4.05
CA SER A 212 -21.72 -24.27 3.80
C SER A 212 -22.14 -22.87 4.26
N SER A 213 -21.46 -22.32 5.28
CA SER A 213 -21.72 -20.97 5.81
C SER A 213 -20.92 -19.86 5.12
N LEU A 214 -20.07 -20.19 4.14
CA LEU A 214 -19.15 -19.27 3.45
C LEU A 214 -18.22 -18.48 4.39
N THR A 215 -17.95 -19.02 5.57
CA THR A 215 -17.03 -18.43 6.55
C THR A 215 -15.59 -18.89 6.34
N ILE A 216 -15.38 -19.94 5.55
CA ILE A 216 -14.07 -20.43 5.13
C ILE A 216 -14.12 -20.66 3.62
N LEU A 217 -13.26 -19.97 2.89
CA LEU A 217 -13.04 -20.16 1.45
C LEU A 217 -11.55 -20.34 1.20
N VAL A 218 -11.15 -21.44 0.58
CA VAL A 218 -9.75 -21.77 0.27
C VAL A 218 -9.61 -22.09 -1.21
N ALA A 219 -8.74 -21.38 -1.91
CA ALA A 219 -8.52 -21.56 -3.34
C ALA A 219 -7.08 -21.21 -3.75
N SER A 220 -6.70 -21.60 -4.97
CA SER A 220 -5.49 -21.06 -5.58
C SER A 220 -5.66 -19.56 -5.88
N ARG A 221 -4.55 -18.81 -5.93
CA ARG A 221 -4.57 -17.38 -6.29
C ARG A 221 -5.31 -17.11 -7.61
N ALA A 222 -5.02 -17.91 -8.63
CA ALA A 222 -5.64 -17.75 -9.94
C ALA A 222 -7.16 -17.95 -9.88
N LEU A 223 -7.61 -19.01 -9.20
CA LEU A 223 -9.03 -19.28 -8.99
C LEU A 223 -9.74 -18.18 -8.21
N LEU A 224 -9.09 -17.67 -7.17
CA LEU A 224 -9.69 -16.65 -6.33
C LEU A 224 -9.81 -15.32 -7.08
N ILE A 225 -8.82 -14.94 -7.89
CA ILE A 225 -8.92 -13.79 -8.79
C ILE A 225 -10.07 -13.97 -9.78
N GLU A 226 -10.20 -15.16 -10.37
CA GLU A 226 -11.28 -15.47 -11.32
C GLU A 226 -12.66 -15.36 -10.66
N LEU A 227 -12.83 -15.95 -9.48
CA LEU A 227 -14.07 -15.88 -8.70
C LEU A 227 -14.42 -14.43 -8.35
N LEU A 228 -13.50 -13.69 -7.74
CA LEU A 228 -13.77 -12.32 -7.29
C LEU A 228 -14.01 -11.38 -8.48
N GLY A 229 -13.29 -11.56 -9.60
CA GLY A 229 -13.55 -10.83 -10.84
C GLY A 229 -14.96 -11.08 -11.37
N GLN A 230 -15.41 -12.34 -11.36
CA GLN A 230 -16.78 -12.67 -11.76
C GLN A 230 -17.83 -12.07 -10.81
N VAL A 231 -17.60 -12.14 -9.49
CA VAL A 231 -18.48 -11.53 -8.48
C VAL A 231 -18.60 -10.01 -8.70
N LEU A 232 -17.48 -9.32 -8.99
CA LEU A 232 -17.52 -7.89 -9.27
C LEU A 232 -18.29 -7.56 -10.55
N ILE A 233 -18.08 -8.33 -11.62
CA ILE A 233 -18.82 -8.13 -12.87
C ILE A 233 -20.34 -8.27 -12.63
N GLU A 234 -20.76 -9.30 -11.90
CA GLU A 234 -22.16 -9.54 -11.56
C GLU A 234 -22.71 -8.43 -10.64
N ALA A 235 -21.94 -8.02 -9.63
CA ALA A 235 -22.33 -6.96 -8.71
C ALA A 235 -22.47 -5.60 -9.41
N TYR A 236 -21.53 -5.23 -10.30
CA TYR A 236 -21.63 -3.99 -11.07
C TYR A 236 -22.77 -4.02 -12.09
N HIS A 237 -23.06 -5.19 -12.67
CA HIS A 237 -24.21 -5.33 -13.56
C HIS A 237 -25.53 -5.13 -12.79
N GLN A 238 -25.68 -5.76 -11.62
CA GLN A 238 -26.85 -5.58 -10.76
C GLN A 238 -26.98 -4.14 -10.24
N ALA A 239 -25.87 -3.51 -9.84
CA ALA A 239 -25.89 -2.12 -9.39
C ALA A 239 -26.34 -1.16 -10.51
N PHE A 240 -25.89 -1.42 -11.74
CA PHE A 240 -26.30 -0.65 -12.91
C PHE A 240 -27.78 -0.85 -13.24
N GLU A 241 -28.27 -2.09 -13.27
CA GLU A 241 -29.69 -2.39 -13.55
C GLU A 241 -30.63 -1.77 -12.51
N ASN A 242 -30.20 -1.75 -11.24
CA ASN A 242 -31.00 -1.23 -10.12
C ASN A 242 -30.77 0.27 -9.83
N GLN A 243 -29.99 0.98 -10.65
CA GLN A 243 -29.67 2.40 -10.49
C GLN A 243 -29.09 2.76 -9.10
N ILE A 244 -28.34 1.84 -8.50
CA ILE A 244 -27.70 2.05 -7.20
C ILE A 244 -26.57 3.07 -7.37
N MET A 245 -26.56 4.13 -6.54
CA MET A 245 -25.57 5.21 -6.59
C MET A 245 -24.19 4.75 -6.08
N GLN A 246 -23.12 5.42 -6.53
CA GLN A 246 -21.71 5.02 -6.31
C GLN A 246 -21.25 4.95 -4.84
N ASP A 247 -22.00 5.52 -3.90
CA ASP A 247 -21.62 5.63 -2.47
C ASP A 247 -22.33 4.61 -1.55
N GLU A 248 -23.18 3.73 -2.09
CA GLU A 248 -23.88 2.72 -1.28
C GLU A 248 -23.07 1.42 -1.13
N ASP A 249 -23.08 0.84 0.07
CA ASP A 249 -22.51 -0.46 0.36
C ASP A 249 -23.31 -1.55 -0.34
N VAL A 250 -22.87 -1.94 -1.54
CA VAL A 250 -23.55 -2.95 -2.36
C VAL A 250 -23.28 -4.35 -1.80
N PRO A 251 -24.31 -5.06 -1.32
CA PRO A 251 -24.15 -6.45 -0.91
C PRO A 251 -23.87 -7.31 -2.14
N VAL A 252 -22.99 -8.30 -1.99
CA VAL A 252 -22.61 -9.23 -3.05
C VAL A 252 -22.86 -10.67 -2.61
N SER A 253 -23.37 -11.47 -3.54
CA SER A 253 -23.65 -12.89 -3.30
C SER A 253 -22.59 -13.76 -3.95
N ILE A 254 -21.52 -14.06 -3.21
CA ILE A 254 -20.49 -15.01 -3.66
C ILE A 254 -21.09 -16.41 -3.85
N LYS A 255 -22.13 -16.74 -3.06
CA LYS A 255 -22.81 -18.04 -3.13
C LYS A 255 -23.37 -18.31 -4.53
N ASP A 256 -24.05 -17.32 -5.11
CA ASP A 256 -24.71 -17.49 -6.39
C ASP A 256 -23.68 -17.70 -7.50
N THR A 257 -22.59 -16.94 -7.48
CA THR A 257 -21.48 -17.12 -8.44
C THR A 257 -20.84 -18.51 -8.27
N LEU A 258 -20.65 -18.98 -7.04
CA LEU A 258 -20.11 -20.32 -6.75
C LEU A 258 -21.03 -21.43 -7.29
N GLU A 259 -22.35 -21.32 -7.07
CA GLU A 259 -23.33 -22.34 -7.43
C GLU A 259 -23.70 -22.34 -8.92
N THR A 260 -23.50 -21.22 -9.63
CA THR A 260 -23.87 -21.08 -11.04
C THR A 260 -22.68 -21.12 -11.99
N LYS A 261 -21.59 -20.39 -11.71
CA LYS A 261 -20.44 -20.24 -12.61
C LYS A 261 -19.27 -21.16 -12.25
N PHE A 262 -19.11 -21.47 -10.96
CA PHE A 262 -18.02 -22.31 -10.46
C PHE A 262 -18.48 -23.69 -9.96
N LYS A 263 -19.72 -24.10 -10.24
CA LYS A 263 -20.34 -25.31 -9.68
C LYS A 263 -19.43 -26.55 -9.73
N ASP A 264 -18.83 -26.81 -10.89
CA ASP A 264 -17.97 -27.99 -11.11
C ASP A 264 -16.57 -27.83 -10.49
N ARG A 265 -16.24 -26.63 -10.01
CA ARG A 265 -14.97 -26.27 -9.38
C ARG A 265 -15.13 -26.07 -7.87
N VAL A 266 -16.33 -26.15 -7.31
CA VAL A 266 -16.54 -26.05 -5.86
C VAL A 266 -16.44 -27.41 -5.19
N GLN A 267 -15.76 -27.45 -4.04
CA GLN A 267 -15.75 -28.57 -3.11
C GLN A 267 -16.29 -28.09 -1.76
N TRP A 268 -17.53 -28.47 -1.45
CA TRP A 268 -18.14 -28.16 -0.16
C TRP A 268 -17.50 -28.96 0.96
N ILE A 269 -17.25 -28.30 2.10
CA ILE A 269 -16.62 -28.88 3.31
C ILE A 269 -17.45 -28.67 4.56
#